data_AF-A0A4Y7ZN34-F1
#
_entry.id   AF-A0A4Y7ZN34-F1
#
_cell.length_a   1.000
_cell.length_b   1.000
_cell.length_c   1.000
_cell.angle_alpha   90.00
_cell.angle_beta   90.00
_cell.angle_gamma   90.00
#
_symmetry.space_group_name_H-M   'P 1'
#
loop_
_entity.id
_entity.type
_entity.pdbx_description
1 polymer ?
#
loop_
_entity_poly.entity_id
_entity_poly.type
_entity_poly.pdbx_seq_one_letter_code
_entity_poly.pdbx_strand_id
1 'polypeptide(L)'
;MKHKFCFIIMPFSEPFETYFHKIIKPAVDDNELYSVRGDSLFRSTHIMDDIWNSINESSVVIAELTGKNANVFYELGLAHALGKPAILISSNLDDVPFDLRPLRVLIYDKNDPSWGAKLQENISNAIKETLDSPAEAIPHTFRNYKKPETGEEITLSRRLKSVESKLELLRINEFNNVESAFLNNESIEFKIGDLVTHAKFGEGQIVSFEGEGENARLHVNFNAHGLKWLMNKFAKLKLI
;
A
#
# COMPACT_ATOMS: atom_id res chain seq x y z
N MET A 1 -8.95 -4.24 5.69
CA MET A 1 -8.16 -5.39 5.22
C MET A 1 -8.56 -5.64 3.77
N LYS A 2 -7.67 -5.47 2.79
CA LYS A 2 -8.00 -5.81 1.38
C LYS A 2 -8.10 -7.33 1.31
N HIS A 3 -9.29 -7.85 1.01
CA HIS A 3 -9.45 -9.28 0.76
C HIS A 3 -8.56 -9.66 -0.44
N LYS A 4 -7.62 -10.58 -0.23
CA LYS A 4 -6.82 -11.13 -1.31
C LYS A 4 -7.69 -12.16 -2.02
N PHE A 5 -7.95 -11.98 -3.32
CA PHE A 5 -8.70 -12.94 -4.11
C PHE A 5 -7.85 -13.50 -5.26
N CYS A 6 -8.17 -14.72 -5.64
CA CYS A 6 -7.59 -15.43 -6.78
C CYS A 6 -8.56 -15.32 -7.95
N PHE A 7 -8.09 -14.77 -9.07
CA PHE A 7 -8.90 -14.71 -10.30
C PHE A 7 -8.69 -15.98 -11.12
N ILE A 8 -9.78 -16.61 -11.55
CA ILE A 8 -9.77 -17.89 -12.25
C ILE A 8 -10.12 -17.68 -13.71
N ILE A 9 -9.14 -17.94 -14.57
CA ILE A 9 -9.24 -17.89 -16.04
C ILE A 9 -9.38 -19.33 -16.54
N MET A 10 -10.57 -19.69 -17.00
CA MET A 10 -10.85 -21.07 -17.40
C MET A 10 -12.02 -21.17 -18.39
N PRO A 11 -12.14 -22.26 -19.17
CA PRO A 11 -13.34 -22.50 -19.96
C PRO A 11 -14.57 -22.71 -19.06
N PHE A 12 -15.75 -22.28 -19.52
CA PHE A 12 -17.00 -22.35 -18.73
C PHE A 12 -17.82 -23.63 -18.95
N SER A 13 -17.50 -24.41 -19.97
CA SER A 13 -18.25 -25.64 -20.26
C SER A 13 -17.79 -26.79 -19.36
N GLU A 14 -18.63 -27.81 -19.20
CA GLU A 14 -18.17 -29.08 -18.65
C GLU A 14 -17.00 -29.64 -19.50
N PRO A 15 -16.03 -30.35 -18.88
CA PRO A 15 -15.99 -30.74 -17.46
C PRO A 15 -15.43 -29.66 -16.51
N PHE A 16 -15.09 -28.48 -17.03
CA PHE A 16 -14.35 -27.45 -16.29
C PHE A 16 -15.19 -26.82 -15.18
N GLU A 17 -16.51 -26.71 -15.36
CA GLU A 17 -17.42 -26.29 -14.28
C GLU A 17 -17.28 -27.20 -13.05
N THR A 18 -17.31 -28.52 -13.27
CA THR A 18 -17.07 -29.49 -12.20
C THR A 18 -15.69 -29.32 -11.57
N TYR A 19 -14.65 -29.09 -12.38
CA TYR A 19 -13.28 -28.93 -11.87
C TYR A 19 -13.13 -27.67 -11.02
N PHE A 20 -13.80 -26.58 -11.38
CA PHE A 20 -13.84 -25.38 -10.58
C PHE A 20 -14.39 -25.65 -9.18
N HIS A 21 -15.60 -26.19 -9.09
CA HIS A 21 -16.27 -26.39 -7.79
C HIS A 21 -15.62 -27.46 -6.93
N LYS A 22 -15.10 -28.53 -7.53
CA LYS A 22 -14.57 -29.69 -6.78
C LYS A 22 -13.07 -29.64 -6.51
N ILE A 23 -12.31 -28.83 -7.24
CA ILE A 23 -10.84 -28.87 -7.20
C ILE A 23 -10.26 -27.47 -6.99
N ILE A 24 -10.51 -26.55 -7.92
CA ILE A 24 -9.85 -25.24 -7.92
C ILE A 24 -10.35 -24.40 -6.73
N LYS A 25 -11.66 -24.30 -6.55
CA LYS A 25 -12.25 -23.52 -5.47
C LYS A 25 -11.80 -24.02 -4.08
N PRO A 26 -11.86 -25.33 -3.75
CA PRO A 26 -11.31 -25.84 -2.51
C PRO A 26 -9.82 -25.50 -2.31
N ALA A 27 -8.98 -25.64 -3.36
CA ALA A 27 -7.56 -25.30 -3.26
C ALA A 27 -7.32 -23.81 -2.94
N VAL A 28 -8.16 -22.92 -3.48
CA VAL A 28 -8.11 -21.47 -3.21
C VAL A 28 -8.60 -21.17 -1.79
N ASP A 29 -9.70 -21.79 -1.36
CA ASP A 29 -10.27 -21.62 -0.03
C ASP A 29 -9.29 -22.13 1.06
N ASP A 30 -8.55 -23.21 0.81
CA ASP A 30 -7.49 -23.75 1.67
C ASP A 30 -6.34 -22.75 1.94
N ASN A 31 -6.26 -21.68 1.15
CA ASN A 31 -5.27 -20.61 1.25
C ASN A 31 -5.85 -19.27 1.72
N GLU A 32 -7.05 -19.29 2.31
CA GLU A 32 -7.75 -18.10 2.83
C GLU A 32 -7.97 -17.01 1.76
N LEU A 33 -8.02 -17.41 0.48
CA LEU A 33 -8.34 -16.55 -0.65
C LEU A 33 -9.79 -16.75 -1.07
N TYR A 34 -10.38 -15.73 -1.68
CA TYR A 34 -11.65 -15.88 -2.38
C TYR A 34 -11.39 -16.18 -3.86
N SER A 35 -12.09 -17.16 -4.43
CA SER A 35 -12.07 -17.43 -5.87
C SER A 35 -13.06 -16.52 -6.61
N VAL A 36 -12.61 -15.77 -7.61
CA VAL A 36 -13.46 -14.98 -8.51
C VAL A 36 -13.30 -15.51 -9.93
N ARG A 37 -14.40 -15.81 -10.61
CA ARG A 37 -14.41 -16.30 -12.00
C ARG A 37 -15.10 -15.28 -12.92
N GLY A 38 -14.61 -15.15 -14.15
CA GLY A 38 -15.03 -14.12 -15.11
C GLY A 38 -16.52 -14.13 -15.50
N ASP A 39 -17.23 -15.25 -15.31
CA ASP A 39 -18.67 -15.37 -15.57
C ASP A 39 -19.56 -14.74 -14.50
N SER A 40 -19.04 -14.46 -13.30
CA SER A 40 -19.82 -13.77 -12.26
C SER A 40 -20.17 -12.32 -12.63
N LEU A 41 -19.69 -11.84 -13.79
CA LEU A 41 -19.71 -10.45 -14.27
C LEU A 41 -20.66 -10.22 -15.46
N PHE A 42 -21.50 -11.20 -15.84
CA PHE A 42 -22.40 -11.15 -17.02
C PHE A 42 -23.52 -10.07 -17.03
N ARG A 43 -23.40 -8.97 -16.29
CA ARG A 43 -24.42 -7.91 -16.21
C ARG A 43 -24.07 -6.58 -16.91
N SER A 44 -22.88 -6.39 -17.48
CA SER A 44 -22.47 -5.09 -18.02
C SER A 44 -22.13 -5.11 -19.51
N THR A 45 -22.34 -3.97 -20.19
CA THR A 45 -21.81 -3.67 -21.54
C THR A 45 -20.28 -3.54 -21.59
N HIS A 46 -19.59 -3.74 -20.45
CA HIS A 46 -18.17 -3.48 -20.22
C HIS A 46 -17.44 -4.71 -19.65
N ILE A 47 -17.74 -5.91 -20.16
CA ILE A 47 -17.14 -7.19 -19.73
C ILE A 47 -15.60 -7.11 -19.66
N MET A 48 -14.99 -6.42 -20.61
CA MET A 48 -13.53 -6.26 -20.65
C MET A 48 -12.97 -5.40 -19.51
N ASP A 49 -13.70 -4.36 -19.09
CA ASP A 49 -13.28 -3.52 -17.96
C ASP A 49 -13.37 -4.30 -16.65
N ASP A 50 -14.41 -5.14 -16.51
CA ASP A 50 -14.60 -5.99 -15.33
C ASP A 50 -13.52 -7.09 -15.25
N ILE A 51 -13.18 -7.73 -16.37
CA ILE A 51 -12.05 -8.68 -16.45
C ILE A 51 -10.74 -7.98 -16.11
N TRP A 52 -10.48 -6.81 -16.70
CA TRP A 52 -9.27 -6.04 -16.44
C TRP A 52 -9.14 -5.67 -14.96
N ASN A 53 -10.21 -5.14 -14.36
CA ASN A 53 -10.23 -4.78 -12.95
C ASN A 53 -10.04 -6.02 -12.05
N SER A 54 -10.69 -7.13 -12.39
CA SER A 54 -10.56 -8.39 -11.64
C SER A 54 -9.12 -8.91 -11.67
N ILE A 55 -8.46 -8.91 -12.83
CA ILE A 55 -7.05 -9.28 -12.95
C ILE A 55 -6.18 -8.29 -12.15
N ASN A 56 -6.41 -6.99 -12.33
CA ASN A 56 -5.62 -5.94 -11.70
C ASN A 56 -5.71 -5.94 -10.16
N GLU A 57 -6.87 -6.28 -9.60
CA GLU A 57 -7.09 -6.33 -8.15
C GLU A 57 -6.75 -7.68 -7.53
N SER A 58 -6.69 -8.75 -8.33
CA SER A 58 -6.31 -10.09 -7.86
C SER A 58 -4.89 -10.13 -7.31
N SER A 59 -4.69 -11.02 -6.33
CA SER A 59 -3.37 -11.32 -5.76
C SER A 59 -2.60 -12.33 -6.59
N VAL A 60 -3.32 -13.27 -7.21
CA VAL A 60 -2.79 -14.34 -8.06
C VAL A 60 -3.87 -14.74 -9.06
N VAL A 61 -3.44 -15.24 -10.21
CA VAL A 61 -4.30 -15.76 -11.27
C VAL A 61 -4.05 -17.25 -11.44
N ILE A 62 -5.10 -18.04 -11.64
CA ILE A 62 -5.00 -19.44 -12.10
C ILE A 62 -5.57 -19.51 -13.52
N ALA A 63 -4.81 -20.06 -14.46
CA ALA A 63 -5.20 -20.22 -15.85
C ALA A 63 -5.24 -21.70 -16.26
N GLU A 64 -6.41 -22.18 -16.70
CA GLU A 64 -6.61 -23.53 -17.24
C GLU A 64 -6.51 -23.55 -18.76
N LEU A 65 -5.38 -24.07 -19.25
CA LEU A 65 -4.98 -24.05 -20.65
C LEU A 65 -5.46 -25.26 -21.47
N THR A 66 -6.05 -26.28 -20.82
CA THR A 66 -6.57 -27.47 -21.53
C THR A 66 -7.56 -27.11 -22.63
N GLY A 67 -7.42 -27.75 -23.80
CA GLY A 67 -8.30 -27.55 -24.95
C GLY A 67 -8.04 -26.26 -25.72
N LYS A 68 -6.93 -25.55 -25.45
CA LYS A 68 -6.47 -24.38 -26.21
C LYS A 68 -7.51 -23.27 -26.35
N ASN A 69 -8.24 -22.96 -25.27
CA ASN A 69 -9.27 -21.94 -25.31
C ASN A 69 -8.67 -20.54 -25.56
N ALA A 70 -9.06 -19.89 -26.65
CA ALA A 70 -8.53 -18.59 -27.06
C ALA A 70 -8.78 -17.48 -26.02
N ASN A 71 -9.93 -17.50 -25.34
CA ASN A 71 -10.25 -16.49 -24.33
C ASN A 71 -9.34 -16.63 -23.11
N VAL A 72 -9.06 -17.86 -22.68
CA VAL A 72 -8.12 -18.13 -21.59
C VAL A 72 -6.75 -17.56 -21.90
N PHE A 73 -6.24 -17.78 -23.10
CA PHE A 73 -4.93 -17.22 -23.50
C PHE A 73 -4.94 -15.70 -23.58
N TYR A 74 -6.02 -15.11 -24.06
CA TYR A 74 -6.18 -13.66 -24.13
C TYR A 74 -6.14 -13.03 -22.73
N GLU A 75 -6.94 -13.55 -21.79
CA GLU A 75 -6.97 -13.07 -20.41
C GLU A 75 -5.64 -13.33 -19.67
N LEU A 76 -5.00 -14.48 -19.91
CA LEU A 76 -3.65 -14.76 -19.39
C LEU A 76 -2.62 -13.75 -19.92
N GLY A 77 -2.72 -13.38 -21.21
CA GLY A 77 -1.89 -12.34 -21.80
C GLY A 77 -2.08 -10.99 -21.11
N LEU A 78 -3.32 -10.61 -20.76
CA LEU A 78 -3.61 -9.40 -19.99
C LEU A 78 -3.03 -9.48 -18.57
N ALA A 79 -3.15 -10.63 -17.90
CA ALA A 79 -2.54 -10.88 -16.60
C ALA A 79 -1.02 -10.71 -16.64
N HIS A 80 -0.36 -11.30 -17.63
CA HIS A 80 1.07 -11.12 -17.85
C HIS A 80 1.44 -9.67 -18.11
N ALA A 81 0.70 -8.95 -18.96
CA ALA A 81 0.95 -7.53 -19.25
C ALA A 81 0.84 -6.63 -17.99
N LEU A 82 -0.02 -7.01 -17.05
CA LEU A 82 -0.17 -6.36 -15.75
C LEU A 82 0.85 -6.81 -14.69
N GLY A 83 1.78 -7.70 -15.04
CA GLY A 83 2.73 -8.27 -14.10
C GLY A 83 2.04 -9.05 -12.99
N LYS A 84 0.95 -9.76 -13.30
CA LYS A 84 0.25 -10.58 -12.32
C LYS A 84 0.87 -11.96 -12.19
N PRO A 85 1.13 -12.44 -10.95
CA PRO A 85 1.57 -13.81 -10.72
C PRO A 85 0.53 -14.80 -11.26
N ALA A 86 0.95 -15.73 -12.11
CA ALA A 86 0.07 -16.67 -12.77
C ALA A 86 0.48 -18.13 -12.51
N ILE A 87 -0.48 -18.95 -12.10
CA ILE A 87 -0.35 -20.39 -11.96
C ILE A 87 -1.02 -21.02 -13.17
N LEU A 88 -0.24 -21.76 -13.96
CA LEU A 88 -0.72 -22.40 -15.18
C LEU A 88 -1.06 -23.85 -14.86
N ILE A 89 -2.26 -24.29 -15.26
CA ILE A 89 -2.66 -25.69 -15.17
C ILE A 89 -3.04 -26.21 -16.57
N SER A 90 -2.82 -27.49 -16.81
CA SER A 90 -3.28 -28.16 -18.03
C SER A 90 -3.32 -29.67 -17.88
N SER A 91 -4.20 -30.35 -18.60
CA SER A 91 -4.23 -31.82 -18.62
C SER A 91 -3.11 -32.44 -19.45
N ASN A 92 -2.45 -31.65 -20.30
CA ASN A 92 -1.37 -32.11 -21.17
C ASN A 92 -0.51 -30.92 -21.64
N LEU A 93 0.73 -31.18 -22.05
CA LEU A 93 1.64 -30.14 -22.55
C LEU A 93 1.38 -29.73 -24.01
N ASP A 94 0.65 -30.54 -24.78
CA ASP A 94 0.35 -30.26 -26.19
C ASP A 94 -0.63 -29.09 -26.35
N ASP A 95 -1.46 -28.87 -25.33
CA ASP A 95 -2.36 -27.73 -25.19
C ASP A 95 -1.66 -26.43 -24.80
N VAL A 96 -0.44 -26.51 -24.27
CA VAL A 96 0.35 -25.35 -23.87
C VAL A 96 1.14 -24.80 -25.06
N PRO A 97 0.92 -23.54 -25.48
CA PRO A 97 1.72 -22.85 -26.50
C PRO A 97 3.21 -22.85 -26.16
N PHE A 98 4.07 -22.89 -27.19
CA PHE A 98 5.53 -23.03 -26.98
C PHE A 98 6.13 -21.91 -26.11
N ASP A 99 5.60 -20.68 -26.20
CA ASP A 99 6.05 -19.54 -25.39
C ASP A 99 5.77 -19.70 -23.88
N LEU A 100 4.75 -20.50 -23.52
CA LEU A 100 4.35 -20.74 -22.14
C LEU A 100 5.01 -21.99 -21.54
N ARG A 101 5.51 -22.92 -22.36
CA ARG A 101 6.14 -24.16 -21.90
C ARG A 101 7.39 -24.00 -21.00
N PRO A 102 8.20 -22.92 -21.12
CA PRO A 102 9.29 -22.67 -20.18
C PRO A 102 8.83 -22.26 -18.78
N LEU A 103 7.57 -21.83 -18.64
CA LEU A 103 6.98 -21.51 -17.34
C LEU A 103 6.55 -22.79 -16.61
N ARG A 104 6.43 -22.71 -15.29
CA ARG A 104 5.91 -23.84 -14.50
C ARG A 104 4.43 -24.05 -14.83
N VAL A 105 4.12 -25.21 -15.42
CA VAL A 105 2.75 -25.66 -15.67
C VAL A 105 2.47 -26.89 -14.80
N LEU A 106 1.39 -26.85 -14.02
CA LEU A 106 0.91 -27.99 -13.25
C LEU A 106 0.14 -28.91 -14.19
N ILE A 107 0.74 -30.04 -14.55
CA ILE A 107 0.13 -31.05 -15.42
C ILE A 107 -0.67 -32.05 -14.58
N TYR A 108 -1.91 -32.31 -14.97
CA TYR A 108 -2.78 -33.29 -14.32
C TYR A 108 -3.22 -34.39 -15.30
N ASP A 109 -3.12 -35.65 -14.86
CA ASP A 109 -3.45 -36.81 -15.69
C ASP A 109 -4.84 -37.35 -15.36
N LYS A 110 -5.80 -37.21 -16.28
CA LYS A 110 -7.18 -37.68 -16.09
C LYS A 110 -7.31 -39.21 -15.99
N ASN A 111 -6.26 -39.96 -16.34
CA ASN A 111 -6.25 -41.43 -16.20
C ASN A 111 -5.93 -41.89 -14.76
N ASP A 112 -5.39 -41.01 -13.92
CA ASP A 112 -5.15 -41.30 -12.51
C ASP A 112 -6.45 -41.14 -11.70
N PRO A 113 -6.98 -42.17 -11.02
CA PRO A 113 -8.23 -42.05 -10.24
C PRO A 113 -8.23 -40.95 -9.17
N SER A 114 -7.04 -40.55 -8.70
CA SER A 114 -6.80 -39.54 -7.68
C SER A 114 -6.38 -38.17 -8.23
N TRP A 115 -6.44 -37.98 -9.56
CA TRP A 115 -5.95 -36.77 -10.23
C TRP A 115 -6.54 -35.47 -9.67
N GLY A 116 -7.83 -35.48 -9.30
CA GLY A 116 -8.50 -34.29 -8.77
C GLY A 116 -7.95 -33.86 -7.41
N ALA A 117 -7.72 -34.81 -6.51
CA ALA A 117 -7.14 -34.52 -5.19
C ALA A 117 -5.68 -34.05 -5.32
N LYS A 118 -4.89 -34.71 -6.18
CA LYS A 118 -3.51 -34.31 -6.48
C LYS A 118 -3.45 -32.91 -7.09
N LEU A 119 -4.35 -32.59 -8.02
CA LEU A 119 -4.41 -31.26 -8.62
C LEU A 119 -4.80 -30.19 -7.57
N GLN A 120 -5.76 -30.48 -6.69
CA GLN A 120 -6.11 -29.56 -5.60
C GLN A 120 -4.89 -29.26 -4.70
N GLU A 121 -4.17 -30.30 -4.27
CA GLU A 121 -2.96 -30.16 -3.45
C GLU A 121 -1.88 -29.36 -4.18
N ASN A 122 -1.62 -29.67 -5.45
CA ASN A 122 -0.63 -28.98 -6.27
C ASN A 122 -0.98 -27.49 -6.46
N ILE A 123 -2.25 -27.17 -6.70
CA ILE A 123 -2.73 -25.79 -6.80
C ILE A 123 -2.55 -25.08 -5.45
N SER A 124 -2.94 -25.72 -4.34
CA SER A 124 -2.83 -25.14 -3.01
C SER A 124 -1.38 -24.80 -2.67
N ASN A 125 -0.44 -25.71 -2.93
CA ASN A 125 0.99 -25.47 -2.72
C ASN A 125 1.52 -24.37 -3.65
N ALA A 126 1.12 -24.38 -4.93
CA ALA A 126 1.52 -23.35 -5.88
C ALA A 126 1.02 -21.95 -5.48
N ILE A 127 -0.18 -21.84 -4.89
CA ILE A 127 -0.71 -20.58 -4.35
C ILE A 127 0.20 -20.06 -3.24
N LYS A 128 0.55 -20.91 -2.25
CA LYS A 128 1.44 -20.53 -1.14
C LYS A 128 2.78 -20.01 -1.66
N GLU A 129 3.44 -20.80 -2.50
CA GLU A 129 4.73 -20.45 -3.10
C GLU A 129 4.65 -19.14 -3.90
N THR A 130 3.58 -18.96 -4.67
CA THR A 130 3.37 -17.75 -5.49
C THR A 130 3.09 -16.53 -4.63
N LEU A 131 2.35 -16.66 -3.52
CA LEU A 131 2.09 -15.53 -2.62
C LEU A 131 3.33 -15.15 -1.80
N ASP A 132 4.18 -16.11 -1.47
CA ASP A 132 5.45 -15.88 -0.78
C ASP A 132 6.49 -15.22 -1.70
N SER A 133 6.52 -15.63 -2.98
CA SER A 133 7.45 -15.07 -3.99
C SER A 133 6.73 -14.65 -5.30
N PRO A 134 5.91 -13.60 -5.30
CA PRO A 134 5.07 -13.21 -6.45
C PRO A 134 5.87 -12.88 -7.71
N ALA A 135 7.04 -12.27 -7.55
CA ALA A 135 7.89 -11.90 -8.67
C ALA A 135 8.38 -13.11 -9.46
N GLU A 136 8.56 -14.27 -8.81
CA GLU A 136 9.10 -15.46 -9.46
C GLU A 136 8.10 -16.10 -10.44
N ALA A 137 6.81 -16.01 -10.13
CA ALA A 137 5.72 -16.52 -10.96
C ALA A 137 5.37 -15.61 -12.15
N ILE A 138 5.99 -14.43 -12.27
CA ILE A 138 5.82 -13.54 -13.42
C ILE A 138 6.94 -13.83 -14.43
N PRO A 139 6.64 -14.04 -15.73
CA PRO A 139 7.67 -14.24 -16.73
C PRO A 139 8.63 -13.05 -16.78
N HIS A 140 9.94 -13.31 -16.96
CA HIS A 140 10.98 -12.27 -16.91
C HIS A 140 10.70 -11.07 -17.82
N THR A 141 10.12 -11.30 -18.99
CA THR A 141 9.72 -10.27 -19.96
C THR A 141 8.78 -9.21 -19.35
N PHE A 142 7.93 -9.62 -18.41
CA PHE A 142 6.91 -8.76 -17.81
C PHE A 142 7.31 -8.19 -16.44
N ARG A 143 8.30 -8.77 -15.75
CA ARG A 143 8.76 -8.29 -14.43
C ARG A 143 9.24 -6.83 -14.45
N ASN A 144 9.87 -6.44 -15.56
CA ASN A 144 10.48 -5.11 -15.72
C ASN A 144 9.61 -4.16 -16.55
N TYR A 145 8.37 -4.54 -16.88
CA TYR A 145 7.46 -3.65 -17.60
C TYR A 145 7.05 -2.50 -16.68
N LYS A 146 7.55 -1.30 -16.97
CA LYS A 146 7.01 -0.06 -16.39
C LYS A 146 5.90 0.43 -17.30
N LYS A 147 4.68 0.56 -16.76
CA LYS A 147 3.59 1.24 -17.45
C LYS A 147 4.12 2.60 -17.95
N PRO A 148 3.94 2.95 -19.22
CA PRO A 148 4.39 4.25 -19.72
C PRO A 148 3.70 5.34 -18.91
N GLU A 149 4.49 6.24 -18.30
CA GLU A 149 3.95 7.39 -17.58
C GLU A 149 3.17 8.25 -18.59
N THR A 150 1.88 8.43 -18.32
CA THR A 150 1.07 9.37 -19.09
C THR A 150 1.62 10.80 -18.90
N GLY A 151 1.41 11.70 -19.86
CA GLY A 151 1.86 13.09 -19.73
C GLY A 151 1.35 13.78 -18.45
N GLU A 152 0.17 13.37 -17.96
CA GLU A 152 -0.40 13.82 -16.69
C GLU A 152 0.35 13.26 -15.48
N GLU A 153 0.66 11.95 -15.44
CA GLU A 153 1.44 11.35 -14.35
C GLU A 153 2.86 11.94 -14.26
N ILE A 154 3.52 12.21 -15.39
CA ILE A 154 4.81 12.91 -15.43
C ILE A 154 4.67 14.32 -14.83
N THR A 155 3.57 15.00 -15.15
CA THR A 155 3.31 16.36 -14.66
C THR A 155 3.00 16.37 -13.17
N LEU A 156 2.19 15.42 -12.69
CA LEU A 156 1.86 15.25 -11.28
C LEU A 156 3.08 14.88 -10.44
N SER A 157 3.88 13.92 -10.89
CA SER A 157 5.11 13.52 -10.20
C SER A 157 6.15 14.64 -10.17
N ARG A 158 6.28 15.44 -11.24
CA ARG A 158 7.12 16.65 -11.24
C ARG A 158 6.60 17.72 -10.27
N ARG A 159 5.28 17.93 -10.21
CA ARG A 159 4.65 18.85 -9.25
C ARG A 159 4.84 18.38 -7.81
N LEU A 160 4.70 17.08 -7.56
CA LEU A 160 4.86 16.47 -6.24
C LEU A 160 6.29 16.67 -5.73
N LYS A 161 7.32 16.36 -6.54
CA LYS A 161 8.72 16.64 -6.22
C LYS A 161 8.98 18.12 -5.92
N SER A 162 8.35 19.02 -6.67
CA SER A 162 8.48 20.46 -6.42
C SER A 162 7.86 20.88 -5.10
N VAL A 163 6.72 20.28 -4.71
CA VAL A 163 6.07 20.53 -3.42
C VAL A 163 6.92 19.98 -2.28
N GLU A 164 7.43 18.75 -2.40
CA GLU A 164 8.33 18.12 -1.42
C GLU A 164 9.59 18.98 -1.18
N SER A 165 10.23 19.44 -2.26
CA SER A 165 11.40 20.32 -2.17
C SER A 165 11.09 21.65 -1.47
N LYS A 166 9.92 22.24 -1.74
CA LYS A 166 9.47 23.47 -1.06
C LYS A 166 9.21 23.25 0.43
N LEU A 167 8.62 22.11 0.80
CA LEU A 167 8.40 21.73 2.19
C LEU A 167 9.72 21.56 2.95
N GLU A 168 10.73 20.96 2.31
CA GLU A 168 12.05 20.78 2.89
C GLU A 168 12.76 22.12 3.14
N LEU A 169 12.67 23.05 2.18
CA LEU A 169 13.18 24.42 2.34
C LEU A 169 12.47 25.19 3.44
N LEU A 170 11.15 25.04 3.58
CA LEU A 170 10.38 25.68 4.65
C LEU A 170 10.80 25.16 6.02
N ARG A 171 11.02 23.85 6.16
CA ARG A 171 11.55 23.26 7.41
C ARG A 171 12.92 23.83 7.75
N ILE A 172 13.84 23.91 6.78
CA ILE A 172 15.19 24.47 7.01
C ILE A 172 15.09 25.95 7.45
N ASN A 173 14.20 26.73 6.83
CA ASN A 173 14.00 28.12 7.22
C ASN A 173 13.36 28.27 8.61
N GLU A 174 12.45 27.38 9.02
CA GLU A 174 11.95 27.37 10.40
C GLU A 174 13.08 27.06 11.39
N PHE A 175 13.94 26.09 11.11
CA PHE A 175 15.11 25.79 11.96
C PHE A 175 16.10 26.95 12.04
N ASN A 176 16.42 27.60 10.93
CA ASN A 176 17.33 28.76 10.89
C ASN A 176 16.72 30.01 11.55
N ASN A 177 15.40 30.20 11.45
CA ASN A 177 14.70 31.30 12.14
C ASN A 177 14.69 31.09 13.66
N VAL A 178 14.60 29.84 14.13
CA VAL A 178 14.73 29.53 15.55
C VAL A 178 16.17 29.81 16.03
N GLU A 179 17.18 29.37 15.29
CA GLU A 179 18.59 29.56 15.66
C GLU A 179 19.05 31.03 15.63
N SER A 180 18.57 31.80 14.64
CA SER A 180 18.84 33.25 14.55
C SER A 180 18.06 34.08 15.58
N ALA A 181 16.88 33.63 16.03
CA ALA A 181 16.18 34.23 17.18
C ALA A 181 16.89 33.95 18.52
N PHE A 182 17.58 32.81 18.66
CA PHE A 182 18.38 32.48 19.84
C PHE A 182 19.70 33.28 19.96
N LEU A 183 20.24 33.76 18.85
CA LEU A 183 21.53 34.49 18.84
C LEU A 183 21.41 36.02 18.90
N ASN A 184 20.20 36.58 18.81
CA ASN A 184 19.98 38.03 18.70
C ASN A 184 19.24 38.68 19.88
N ASN A 185 19.21 38.08 21.07
CA ASN A 185 18.72 38.77 22.27
C ASN A 185 19.80 38.95 23.33
N GLU A 186 20.37 40.15 23.39
CA GLU A 186 20.93 40.69 24.62
C GLU A 186 19.81 40.80 25.67
N SER A 187 19.98 40.05 26.77
CA SER A 187 19.30 40.15 28.07
C SER A 187 17.79 39.95 28.12
N ILE A 188 17.35 38.70 28.02
CA ILE A 188 16.17 38.22 28.78
C ILE A 188 16.70 37.54 30.03
N GLU A 189 16.46 38.15 31.20
CA GLU A 189 16.99 37.70 32.50
C GLU A 189 16.29 36.43 33.05
N PHE A 190 15.29 35.90 32.33
CA PHE A 190 14.47 34.76 32.75
C PHE A 190 14.26 33.74 31.63
N LYS A 191 14.17 32.46 32.00
CA LYS A 191 13.90 31.32 31.11
C LYS A 191 12.58 30.64 31.47
N ILE A 192 12.01 29.92 30.50
CA ILE A 192 10.83 29.07 30.76
C ILE A 192 11.23 27.99 31.76
N GLY A 193 10.41 27.80 32.80
CA GLY A 193 10.66 26.89 33.90
C GLY A 193 11.24 27.55 35.15
N ASP A 194 11.70 28.80 35.06
CA ASP A 194 12.25 29.52 36.22
C ASP A 194 11.18 29.77 37.28
N LEU A 195 11.58 29.60 38.55
CA LEU A 195 10.77 29.95 39.71
C LEU A 195 10.94 31.43 40.03
N VAL A 196 9.81 32.12 40.15
CA VAL A 196 9.76 33.57 40.34
C VAL A 196 8.79 33.95 41.45
N THR A 197 9.08 35.05 42.14
CA THR A 197 8.17 35.63 43.12
C THR A 197 7.63 37.00 42.67
N HIS A 198 6.36 37.25 42.94
CA HIS A 198 5.67 38.50 42.69
C HIS A 198 5.03 39.07 43.96
N ALA A 199 5.22 40.37 44.22
CA ALA A 199 4.72 41.02 45.43
C ALA A 199 3.20 40.92 45.66
N LYS A 200 2.41 40.76 44.58
CA LYS A 200 0.94 40.64 44.66
C LYS A 200 0.43 39.20 44.53
N PHE A 201 1.17 38.32 43.85
CA PHE A 201 0.67 37.00 43.44
C PHE A 201 1.47 35.83 44.06
N GLY A 202 2.50 36.14 44.83
CA GLY A 202 3.34 35.14 45.49
C GLY A 202 4.27 34.43 44.51
N GLU A 203 4.61 33.19 44.85
CA GLU A 203 5.53 32.35 44.08
C GLU A 203 4.81 31.69 42.90
N GLY A 204 5.51 31.58 41.77
CA GLY A 204 5.01 30.94 40.56
C GLY A 204 6.14 30.52 39.62
N GLN A 205 5.78 29.75 38.60
CA GLN A 205 6.72 29.26 37.59
C GLN A 205 6.40 29.87 36.22
N ILE A 206 7.43 30.28 35.49
CA ILE A 206 7.26 30.78 34.13
C ILE A 206 6.94 29.59 33.20
N VAL A 207 5.79 29.65 32.53
CA VAL A 207 5.31 28.57 31.65
C VAL A 207 5.55 28.89 30.19
N SER A 208 5.41 30.16 29.78
CA SER A 208 5.67 30.57 28.41
C SER A 208 5.89 32.08 28.28
N PHE A 209 6.46 32.49 27.15
CA PHE A 209 6.62 33.87 26.73
C PHE A 209 5.89 34.07 25.40
N GLU A 210 5.26 35.23 25.23
CA GLU A 210 4.62 35.62 24.00
C GLU A 210 5.09 37.03 23.59
N GLY A 211 5.78 37.13 22.45
CA GLY A 211 6.44 38.35 21.98
C GLY A 211 7.89 38.48 22.43
N GLU A 212 8.56 39.55 21.99
CA GLU A 212 10.00 39.78 22.20
C GLU A 212 10.30 41.06 23.01
N GLY A 213 11.40 41.04 23.76
CA GLY A 213 11.92 42.20 24.49
C GLY A 213 11.06 42.69 25.67
N GLU A 214 11.07 43.99 25.92
CA GLU A 214 10.42 44.63 27.09
C GLU A 214 8.89 44.52 27.09
N ASN A 215 8.27 44.35 25.91
CA ASN A 215 6.82 44.23 25.76
C ASN A 215 6.34 42.77 25.73
N ALA A 216 7.24 41.80 25.90
CA ALA A 216 6.88 40.38 25.96
C ALA A 216 5.87 40.12 27.09
N ARG A 217 4.91 39.23 26.83
CA ARG A 217 3.95 38.76 27.84
C ARG A 217 4.44 37.45 28.43
N LEU A 218 4.64 37.46 29.74
CA LEU A 218 5.02 36.33 30.56
C LEU A 218 3.77 35.62 31.05
N HIS A 219 3.63 34.33 30.75
CA HIS A 219 2.64 33.48 31.38
C HIS A 219 3.27 32.78 32.57
N VAL A 220 2.82 33.13 33.78
CA VAL A 220 3.33 32.59 35.04
C VAL A 220 2.20 31.87 35.76
N ASN A 221 2.45 30.63 36.16
CA ASN A 221 1.51 29.87 36.97
C ASN A 221 1.85 30.06 38.45
N PHE A 222 1.05 30.86 39.15
CA PHE A 222 1.24 31.15 40.57
C PHE A 222 0.53 30.11 41.43
N ASN A 223 1.22 29.61 42.46
CA ASN A 223 0.73 28.50 43.28
C ASN A 223 -0.65 28.79 43.91
N ALA A 224 -0.89 30.02 44.36
CA ALA A 224 -2.14 30.43 45.00
C ALA A 224 -3.20 31.01 44.02
N HIS A 225 -2.80 31.43 42.82
CA HIS A 225 -3.65 32.24 41.93
C HIS A 225 -3.80 31.68 40.50
N GLY A 226 -3.16 30.55 40.22
CA GLY A 226 -3.15 29.92 38.91
C GLY A 226 -2.42 30.74 37.84
N LEU A 227 -2.72 30.45 36.57
CA LEU A 227 -2.07 31.08 35.43
C LEU A 227 -2.46 32.56 35.30
N LYS A 228 -1.45 33.43 35.26
CA LYS A 228 -1.59 34.87 34.99
C LYS A 228 -0.62 35.29 33.89
N TRP A 229 -1.05 36.26 33.09
CA TRP A 229 -0.20 36.91 32.11
C TRP A 229 0.26 38.28 32.64
N LEU A 230 1.56 38.56 32.56
CA LEU A 230 2.19 39.79 33.00
C LEU A 230 3.07 40.33 31.88
N MET A 231 3.16 41.65 31.70
CA MET A 231 4.04 42.23 30.69
C MET A 231 5.43 42.45 31.27
N ASN A 232 6.48 41.99 30.58
CA ASN A 232 7.86 41.86 31.08
C ASN A 232 8.36 43.12 31.79
N LYS A 233 8.25 44.30 31.16
CA LYS A 233 8.68 45.59 31.77
C LYS A 233 7.95 46.00 33.05
N PHE A 234 6.77 45.45 33.32
CA PHE A 234 5.94 45.79 34.50
C PHE A 234 5.79 44.64 35.49
N ALA A 235 6.25 43.45 35.13
CA ALA A 235 6.00 42.24 35.90
C ALA A 235 6.71 42.26 37.26
N LYS A 236 7.81 43.02 37.42
CA LYS A 236 8.59 43.16 38.68
C LYS A 236 8.81 41.82 39.39
N LEU A 237 9.11 40.78 38.62
CA LEU A 237 9.38 39.44 39.12
C LEU A 237 10.81 39.37 39.65
N LYS A 238 11.03 38.54 40.67
CA LYS A 238 12.37 38.21 41.17
C LYS A 238 12.59 36.71 41.06
N LEU A 239 13.76 36.30 40.61
CA LEU A 239 14.16 34.90 40.61
C LEU A 239 14.29 34.39 42.05
N ILE A 240 13.92 33.14 42.29
CA ILE A 240 14.07 32.42 43.57
C ILE A 240 15.25 31.44 43.46
#